data_AF-A0A354DGE7-F1
#
_entry.id   AF-A0A354DGE7-F1
#
_cell.length_a   1.000
_cell.length_b   1.000
_cell.length_c   1.000
_cell.angle_alpha   90.00
_cell.angle_beta   90.00
_cell.angle_gamma   90.00
#
_symmetry.space_group_name_H-M   'P 1'
#
loop_
_entity.id
_entity.type
_entity.pdbx_description
1 polymer ?
#
loop_
_entity_poly.entity_id
_entity_poly.type
_entity_poly.pdbx_seq_one_letter_code
_entity_poly.pdbx_strand_id
1 'polypeptide(L)'
;TPEIVTDMGISVMKGLQSENMISVIKHFPGHGDTATDSHIGLPVVNHSLERLQNFELLPFAEAIKKDADAVMVAHILLPQIDPTYPSSMSKKIITDLLREDLNFKGVIMSDDMTMGAILKNYDIKEAAIASVQAGTDLLLVCHNFNNVTYVINGIKEAVQNGSISEERINESVYRILKLKDQYNLTDEKIESIDVNELNKLVENLF
;
A
#
# COMPACT_ATOMS: atom_id res chain seq x y z
N THR A 1 -10.86 19.95 -0.10
CA THR A 1 -10.75 19.85 -1.56
C THR A 1 -9.42 19.16 -1.89
N PRO A 2 -9.19 18.72 -3.14
CA PRO A 2 -7.92 18.11 -3.52
C PRO A 2 -6.70 19.01 -3.21
N GLU A 3 -6.82 20.33 -3.36
CA GLU A 3 -5.73 21.29 -3.10
C GLU A 3 -5.32 21.27 -1.62
N ILE A 4 -6.29 21.39 -0.70
CA ILE A 4 -6.02 21.35 0.74
C ILE A 4 -5.40 20.00 1.15
N VAL A 5 -5.91 18.90 0.61
CA VAL A 5 -5.38 17.55 0.89
C VAL A 5 -3.95 17.42 0.37
N THR A 6 -3.67 17.98 -0.81
CA THR A 6 -2.33 17.97 -1.41
C THR A 6 -1.34 18.76 -0.56
N ASP A 7 -1.67 19.99 -0.22
CA ASP A 7 -0.78 20.88 0.55
C ASP A 7 -0.46 20.31 1.93
N MET A 8 -1.50 19.88 2.66
CA MET A 8 -1.33 19.31 4.00
C MET A 8 -0.65 17.95 3.96
N GLY A 9 -1.04 17.08 3.02
CA GLY A 9 -0.48 15.73 2.87
C GLY A 9 1.02 15.77 2.54
N ILE A 10 1.43 16.64 1.60
CA ILE A 10 2.84 16.83 1.26
C ILE A 10 3.61 17.43 2.44
N SER A 11 3.02 18.36 3.18
CA SER A 11 3.68 18.94 4.37
C SER A 11 3.97 17.88 5.44
N VAL A 12 3.00 17.01 5.72
CA VAL A 12 3.20 15.88 6.66
C VAL A 12 4.22 14.90 6.12
N MET A 13 4.13 14.53 4.84
CA MET A 13 5.10 13.64 4.19
C MET A 13 6.53 14.18 4.34
N LYS A 14 6.75 15.46 4.03
CA LYS A 14 8.06 16.10 4.14
C LYS A 14 8.56 16.24 5.56
N GLY A 15 7.68 16.49 6.53
CA GLY A 15 8.04 16.51 7.95
C GLY A 15 8.48 15.13 8.47
N LEU A 16 7.81 14.06 8.06
CA LEU A 16 8.24 12.69 8.41
C LEU A 16 9.59 12.37 7.77
N GLN A 17 9.75 12.69 6.48
CA GLN A 17 11.00 12.47 5.76
C GLN A 17 12.18 13.24 6.37
N SER A 18 11.98 14.48 6.86
CA SER A 18 13.05 15.26 7.49
C SER A 18 13.56 14.67 8.80
N GLU A 19 12.73 13.88 9.48
CA GLU A 19 13.07 13.16 10.72
C GLU A 19 13.54 11.73 10.45
N ASN A 20 13.96 11.42 9.22
CA ASN A 20 14.39 10.08 8.81
C ASN A 20 13.31 9.00 9.04
N MET A 21 12.03 9.36 8.88
CA MET A 21 10.91 8.42 8.90
C MET A 21 10.40 8.18 7.47
N ILE A 22 10.24 6.91 7.09
CA ILE A 22 9.63 6.53 5.81
C ILE A 22 8.16 6.95 5.83
N SER A 23 7.76 7.82 4.91
CA SER A 23 6.37 8.23 4.77
C SER A 23 5.61 7.33 3.79
N VAL A 24 4.32 7.10 4.07
CA VAL A 24 3.43 6.30 3.22
C VAL A 24 2.20 7.12 2.87
N ILE A 25 2.03 7.49 1.60
CA ILE A 25 0.80 8.15 1.15
C ILE A 25 -0.28 7.12 0.90
N LYS A 26 -1.50 7.39 1.38
CA LYS A 26 -2.58 6.40 1.41
C LYS A 26 -3.98 7.02 1.43
N HIS A 27 -5.02 6.31 0.99
CA HIS A 27 -5.00 4.97 0.38
C HIS A 27 -5.28 5.11 -1.12
N PHE A 28 -4.34 4.74 -1.98
CA PHE A 28 -4.45 4.83 -3.43
C PHE A 28 -5.49 3.84 -3.97
N PRO A 29 -6.30 4.18 -5.00
CA PRO A 29 -6.32 5.44 -5.77
C PRO A 29 -7.23 6.53 -5.18
N GLY A 30 -7.64 6.41 -3.92
CA GLY A 30 -8.50 7.35 -3.21
C GLY A 30 -9.71 6.66 -2.56
N HIS A 31 -9.74 6.64 -1.23
CA HIS A 31 -10.83 6.03 -0.43
C HIS A 31 -11.83 7.08 0.11
N GLY A 32 -11.71 8.35 -0.30
CA GLY A 32 -12.47 9.45 0.30
C GLY A 32 -13.97 9.49 -0.05
N ASP A 33 -14.37 8.88 -1.17
CA ASP A 33 -15.76 8.89 -1.67
C ASP A 33 -16.38 7.47 -1.62
N THR A 34 -16.23 6.80 -0.48
CA THR A 34 -16.83 5.48 -0.24
C THR A 34 -17.85 5.55 0.88
N ALA A 35 -19.04 4.99 0.68
CA ALA A 35 -20.04 4.84 1.75
C ALA A 35 -19.82 3.59 2.62
N THR A 36 -18.98 2.65 2.17
CA THR A 36 -18.71 1.37 2.84
C THR A 36 -17.31 1.37 3.43
N ASP A 37 -17.21 0.93 4.69
CA ASP A 37 -15.94 0.68 5.35
C ASP A 37 -15.32 -0.66 4.85
N SER A 38 -14.10 -0.57 4.33
CA SER A 38 -13.34 -1.73 3.81
C SER A 38 -12.97 -2.76 4.88
N HIS A 39 -12.98 -2.38 6.16
CA HIS A 39 -12.87 -3.36 7.26
C HIS A 39 -14.10 -4.29 7.32
N ILE A 40 -15.26 -3.80 6.89
CA ILE A 40 -16.54 -4.51 6.97
C ILE A 40 -16.84 -5.27 5.67
N GLY A 41 -16.56 -4.69 4.51
CA GLY A 41 -16.83 -5.31 3.21
C GLY A 41 -16.23 -4.51 2.05
N LEU A 42 -16.28 -5.07 0.84
CA LEU A 42 -15.63 -4.47 -0.33
C LEU A 42 -16.37 -3.20 -0.80
N PRO A 43 -15.77 -1.99 -0.68
CA PRO A 43 -16.34 -0.79 -1.23
C PRO A 43 -16.29 -0.82 -2.75
N VAL A 44 -17.37 -0.38 -3.39
CA VAL A 44 -17.47 -0.26 -4.84
C VAL A 44 -17.68 1.20 -5.20
N VAL A 45 -16.79 1.74 -6.01
CA VAL A 45 -16.86 3.12 -6.50
C VAL A 45 -17.00 3.08 -8.02
N ASN A 46 -18.08 3.65 -8.55
CA ASN A 46 -18.40 3.57 -9.97
C ASN A 46 -17.97 4.83 -10.75
N HIS A 47 -16.76 5.32 -10.47
CA HIS A 47 -16.19 6.50 -11.13
C HIS A 47 -15.29 6.12 -12.29
N SER A 48 -15.25 6.95 -13.33
CA SER A 48 -14.34 6.78 -14.47
C SER A 48 -12.90 7.15 -14.09
N LEU A 49 -11.92 6.66 -14.86
CA LEU A 49 -10.53 7.06 -14.70
C LEU A 49 -10.34 8.58 -14.84
N GLU A 50 -11.04 9.21 -15.80
CA GLU A 50 -11.00 10.67 -15.99
C GLU A 50 -11.47 11.42 -14.74
N ARG A 51 -12.51 10.93 -14.06
CA ARG A 51 -12.95 11.51 -12.78
C ARG A 51 -11.85 11.39 -11.73
N LEU A 52 -11.27 10.20 -11.57
CA LEU A 52 -10.19 9.97 -10.60
C LEU A 52 -8.99 10.90 -10.86
N GLN A 53 -8.59 11.05 -12.13
CA GLN A 53 -7.47 11.93 -12.53
C GLN A 53 -7.71 13.40 -12.19
N ASN A 54 -8.97 13.86 -12.25
CA ASN A 54 -9.35 15.24 -11.98
C ASN A 54 -9.68 15.51 -10.50
N PHE A 55 -9.64 14.51 -9.62
CA PHE A 55 -9.99 14.69 -8.21
C PHE A 55 -9.18 13.80 -7.26
N GLU A 56 -9.47 12.50 -7.19
CA GLU A 56 -8.90 11.57 -6.20
C GLU A 56 -7.39 11.37 -6.37
N LEU A 57 -6.88 11.38 -7.61
CA LEU A 57 -5.47 11.13 -7.92
C LEU A 57 -4.58 12.38 -7.82
N LEU A 58 -5.15 13.58 -7.77
CA LEU A 58 -4.37 14.83 -7.74
C LEU A 58 -3.36 14.87 -6.58
N PRO A 59 -3.74 14.55 -5.32
CA PRO A 59 -2.79 14.55 -4.21
C PRO A 59 -1.69 13.50 -4.37
N PHE A 60 -2.01 12.32 -4.92
CA PHE A 60 -1.02 11.26 -5.16
C PHE A 60 -0.02 11.66 -6.24
N ALA A 61 -0.50 12.19 -7.36
CA ALA A 61 0.35 12.64 -8.46
C ALA A 61 1.34 13.72 -8.00
N GLU A 62 0.88 14.68 -7.21
CA GLU A 62 1.77 15.72 -6.64
C GLU A 62 2.72 15.16 -5.60
N ALA A 63 2.29 14.28 -4.70
CA ALA A 63 3.18 13.63 -3.74
C ALA A 63 4.27 12.80 -4.43
N ILE A 64 3.95 12.08 -5.51
CA ILE A 64 4.93 11.32 -6.31
C ILE A 64 5.96 12.26 -6.95
N LYS A 65 5.53 13.39 -7.53
CA LYS A 65 6.44 14.43 -8.06
C LYS A 65 7.31 15.08 -6.98
N LYS A 66 6.92 14.95 -5.71
CA LYS A 66 7.64 15.43 -4.53
C LYS A 66 8.30 14.29 -3.78
N ASP A 67 8.71 13.23 -4.47
CA ASP A 67 9.54 12.14 -3.92
C ASP A 67 8.87 11.39 -2.75
N ALA A 68 7.61 10.99 -2.93
CA ALA A 68 6.98 10.04 -2.03
C ALA A 68 7.78 8.72 -1.97
N ASP A 69 8.00 8.17 -0.78
CA ASP A 69 8.80 6.94 -0.61
C ASP A 69 7.99 5.68 -0.92
N ALA A 70 6.75 5.65 -0.42
CA ALA A 70 5.87 4.50 -0.50
C ALA A 70 4.40 4.91 -0.70
N VAL A 71 3.65 4.04 -1.36
CA VAL A 71 2.21 4.19 -1.61
C VAL A 71 1.49 2.95 -1.10
N MET A 72 0.45 3.14 -0.29
CA MET A 72 -0.44 2.05 0.14
C MET A 72 -1.71 2.03 -0.72
N VAL A 73 -2.05 0.85 -1.24
CA VAL A 73 -3.19 0.64 -2.15
C VAL A 73 -4.38 0.05 -1.40
N ALA A 74 -5.53 0.71 -1.50
CA ALA A 74 -6.79 0.33 -0.85
C ALA A 74 -7.42 -0.94 -1.47
N HIS A 75 -8.29 -1.58 -0.70
CA HIS A 75 -9.18 -2.63 -1.17
C HIS A 75 -10.51 -2.05 -1.68
N ILE A 76 -10.49 -1.33 -2.81
CA ILE A 76 -11.70 -0.74 -3.44
C ILE A 76 -11.88 -1.30 -4.83
N LEU A 77 -13.09 -1.74 -5.17
CA LEU A 77 -13.46 -2.14 -6.53
C LEU A 77 -13.85 -0.91 -7.35
N LEU A 78 -13.25 -0.76 -8.53
CA LEU A 78 -13.49 0.33 -9.47
C LEU A 78 -13.95 -0.22 -10.83
N PRO A 79 -15.24 -0.57 -10.99
CA PRO A 79 -15.69 -1.36 -12.14
C PRO A 79 -15.47 -0.73 -13.51
N GLN A 80 -15.37 0.60 -13.59
CA GLN A 80 -15.09 1.33 -14.83
C GLN A 80 -13.61 1.22 -15.27
N ILE A 81 -12.73 0.72 -14.41
CA ILE A 81 -11.30 0.55 -14.66
C ILE A 81 -10.97 -0.95 -14.69
N ASP A 82 -11.28 -1.63 -13.58
CA ASP A 82 -11.14 -3.07 -13.41
C ASP A 82 -12.40 -3.64 -12.73
N PRO A 83 -13.29 -4.32 -13.47
CA PRO A 83 -14.49 -4.92 -12.91
C PRO A 83 -14.22 -6.25 -12.19
N THR A 84 -13.01 -6.80 -12.29
CA THR A 84 -12.67 -8.13 -11.76
C THR A 84 -12.03 -8.04 -10.39
N TYR A 85 -11.09 -7.11 -10.21
CA TYR A 85 -10.27 -7.06 -9.01
C TYR A 85 -10.36 -5.72 -8.27
N PRO A 86 -10.31 -5.75 -6.92
CA PRO A 86 -10.09 -4.54 -6.16
C PRO A 86 -8.73 -3.94 -6.50
N SER A 87 -8.56 -2.65 -6.22
CA SER A 87 -7.38 -1.86 -6.57
C SER A 87 -6.06 -2.53 -6.14
N SER A 88 -6.01 -3.11 -4.93
CA SER A 88 -4.85 -3.82 -4.38
C SER A 88 -4.45 -5.09 -5.13
N MET A 89 -5.31 -5.62 -6.01
CA MET A 89 -5.10 -6.83 -6.81
C MET A 89 -5.14 -6.54 -8.31
N SER A 90 -5.36 -5.29 -8.73
CA SER A 90 -5.55 -4.92 -10.12
C SER A 90 -4.25 -4.47 -10.77
N LYS A 91 -3.78 -5.21 -11.78
CA LYS A 91 -2.63 -4.80 -12.59
C LYS A 91 -2.85 -3.45 -13.27
N LYS A 92 -4.08 -3.16 -13.71
CA LYS A 92 -4.44 -1.88 -14.35
C LYS A 92 -4.23 -0.70 -13.43
N ILE A 93 -4.48 -0.89 -12.12
CA ILE A 93 -4.36 0.19 -11.14
C ILE A 93 -2.94 0.27 -10.59
N ILE A 94 -2.32 -0.87 -10.27
CA ILE A 94 -1.00 -0.90 -9.64
C ILE A 94 0.12 -0.71 -10.66
N THR A 95 0.14 -1.52 -11.72
CA THR A 95 1.18 -1.42 -12.74
C THR A 95 0.86 -0.29 -13.70
N ASP A 96 -0.24 -0.40 -14.44
CA ASP A 96 -0.45 0.49 -15.59
C ASP A 96 -0.66 1.94 -15.13
N LEU A 97 -1.50 2.18 -14.12
CA LEU A 97 -1.75 3.54 -13.62
C LEU A 97 -0.67 4.06 -12.65
N LEU A 98 -0.36 3.33 -11.56
CA LEU A 98 0.54 3.86 -10.53
C LEU A 98 2.02 3.77 -10.93
N ARG A 99 2.49 2.59 -11.36
CA ARG A 99 3.91 2.37 -11.70
C ARG A 99 4.33 3.05 -13.01
N GLU A 100 3.49 2.92 -14.05
CA GLU A 100 3.79 3.40 -15.39
C GLU A 100 3.26 4.83 -15.61
N ASP A 101 1.94 5.07 -15.61
CA ASP A 101 1.38 6.38 -15.96
C ASP A 101 1.77 7.49 -14.98
N LEU A 102 1.67 7.24 -13.66
CA LEU A 102 2.14 8.17 -12.64
C LEU A 102 3.65 8.09 -12.39
N ASN A 103 4.34 7.17 -13.08
CA ASN A 103 5.78 6.99 -13.03
C ASN A 103 6.35 6.78 -11.61
N PHE A 104 5.57 6.17 -10.70
CA PHE A 104 5.99 5.99 -9.32
C PHE A 104 7.11 4.94 -9.20
N LYS A 105 8.25 5.29 -8.61
CA LYS A 105 9.42 4.37 -8.50
C LYS A 105 9.68 3.82 -7.10
N GLY A 106 8.94 4.29 -6.10
CA GLY A 106 9.06 3.83 -4.71
C GLY A 106 8.38 2.48 -4.46
N VAL A 107 8.19 2.17 -3.18
CA VAL A 107 7.58 0.91 -2.72
C VAL A 107 6.06 0.99 -2.79
N ILE A 108 5.43 0.04 -3.46
CA ILE A 108 3.97 -0.13 -3.46
C ILE A 108 3.62 -1.19 -2.42
N MET A 109 2.74 -0.86 -1.48
CA MET A 109 2.26 -1.81 -0.48
C MET A 109 0.74 -1.97 -0.52
N SER A 110 0.25 -3.15 -0.14
CA SER A 110 -1.18 -3.34 0.09
C SER A 110 -1.63 -2.66 1.39
N ASP A 111 -2.91 -2.33 1.49
CA ASP A 111 -3.59 -2.27 2.79
C ASP A 111 -3.64 -3.68 3.43
N ASP A 112 -4.16 -3.78 4.65
CA ASP A 112 -4.16 -5.05 5.38
C ASP A 112 -5.01 -6.12 4.68
N MET A 113 -4.34 -7.17 4.20
CA MET A 113 -4.95 -8.31 3.52
C MET A 113 -5.90 -9.12 4.42
N THR A 114 -5.90 -8.86 5.73
CA THR A 114 -6.85 -9.47 6.68
C THR A 114 -8.14 -8.68 6.87
N MET A 115 -8.33 -7.56 6.15
CA MET A 115 -9.57 -6.78 6.17
C MET A 115 -10.75 -7.53 5.53
N GLY A 116 -11.97 -7.18 5.95
CA GLY A 116 -13.21 -7.80 5.48
C GLY A 116 -13.43 -7.68 3.96
N ALA A 117 -12.95 -6.61 3.33
CA ALA A 117 -12.96 -6.45 1.87
C ALA A 117 -12.25 -7.61 1.14
N ILE A 118 -11.19 -8.17 1.74
CA ILE A 118 -10.47 -9.33 1.21
C ILE A 118 -11.08 -10.63 1.76
N LEU A 119 -11.05 -10.84 3.08
CA LEU A 119 -11.37 -12.14 3.69
C LEU A 119 -12.80 -12.63 3.44
N LYS A 120 -13.75 -11.75 3.14
CA LYS A 120 -15.14 -12.15 2.84
C LYS A 120 -15.37 -12.51 1.38
N ASN A 121 -14.45 -12.11 0.48
CA ASN A 121 -14.65 -12.21 -0.97
C ASN A 121 -13.60 -13.08 -1.65
N TYR A 122 -12.42 -13.24 -1.04
CA TYR A 122 -11.28 -13.93 -1.60
C TYR A 122 -10.58 -14.79 -0.55
N ASP A 123 -9.96 -15.88 -1.01
CA ASP A 123 -8.93 -16.54 -0.21
C ASP A 123 -7.71 -15.62 -0.11
N ILE A 124 -7.20 -15.39 1.11
CA ILE A 124 -6.11 -14.42 1.35
C ILE A 124 -4.82 -14.78 0.60
N LYS A 125 -4.54 -16.07 0.41
CA LYS A 125 -3.35 -16.55 -0.27
C LYS A 125 -3.48 -16.27 -1.78
N GLU A 126 -4.63 -16.55 -2.39
CA GLU A 126 -4.88 -16.19 -3.79
C GLU A 126 -4.89 -14.66 -3.99
N ALA A 127 -5.46 -13.91 -3.05
CA ALA A 127 -5.46 -12.45 -3.08
C ALA A 127 -4.04 -11.86 -3.01
N ALA A 128 -3.19 -12.44 -2.16
CA ALA A 128 -1.78 -12.05 -2.06
C ALA A 128 -0.99 -12.35 -3.35
N ILE A 129 -1.18 -13.54 -3.94
CA ILE A 129 -0.57 -13.91 -5.23
C ILE A 129 -0.97 -12.90 -6.31
N ALA A 130 -2.28 -12.61 -6.44
CA ALA A 130 -2.78 -11.65 -7.41
C ALA A 130 -2.21 -10.23 -7.18
N SER A 131 -2.10 -9.80 -5.92
CA SER A 131 -1.52 -8.50 -5.56
C SER A 131 -0.05 -8.39 -5.98
N VAL A 132 0.76 -9.44 -5.75
CA VAL A 132 2.16 -9.48 -6.19
C VAL A 132 2.25 -9.47 -7.72
N GLN A 133 1.45 -10.28 -8.41
CA GLN A 133 1.38 -10.30 -9.87
C GLN A 133 0.96 -8.94 -10.45
N ALA A 134 0.09 -8.21 -9.75
CA ALA A 134 -0.37 -6.89 -10.15
C ALA A 134 0.69 -5.78 -9.99
N GLY A 135 1.76 -6.02 -9.22
CA GLY A 135 2.87 -5.08 -9.04
C GLY A 135 3.15 -4.61 -7.61
N THR A 136 2.43 -5.12 -6.61
CA THR A 136 2.66 -4.79 -5.19
C THR A 136 4.00 -5.32 -4.70
N ASP A 137 4.80 -4.47 -4.06
CA ASP A 137 6.13 -4.82 -3.55
C ASP A 137 6.07 -5.44 -2.13
N LEU A 138 5.19 -4.92 -1.27
CA LEU A 138 5.07 -5.31 0.14
C LEU A 138 3.61 -5.63 0.51
N LEU A 139 3.37 -6.84 1.01
CA LEU A 139 2.05 -7.28 1.48
C LEU A 139 1.91 -7.04 2.98
N LEU A 140 0.86 -6.33 3.39
CA LEU A 140 0.52 -6.13 4.79
C LEU A 140 -0.43 -7.25 5.26
N VAL A 141 -0.01 -8.03 6.27
CA VAL A 141 -0.81 -9.09 6.90
C VAL A 141 -0.71 -8.91 8.41
N CYS A 142 -1.65 -8.17 9.00
CA CYS A 142 -1.51 -7.69 10.38
C CYS A 142 -1.93 -8.72 11.44
N HIS A 143 -2.85 -9.62 11.12
CA HIS A 143 -3.50 -10.48 12.10
C HIS A 143 -3.25 -11.96 11.85
N ASN A 144 -2.93 -12.66 12.94
CA ASN A 144 -2.76 -14.12 13.03
C ASN A 144 -1.53 -14.65 12.26
N PHE A 145 -0.57 -15.21 13.00
CA PHE A 145 0.64 -15.82 12.45
C PHE A 145 0.36 -16.93 11.41
N ASN A 146 -0.77 -17.63 11.53
CA ASN A 146 -1.18 -18.64 10.56
C ASN A 146 -1.51 -18.02 9.19
N ASN A 147 -2.12 -16.83 9.15
CA ASN A 147 -2.38 -16.13 7.89
C ASN A 147 -1.08 -15.72 7.21
N VAL A 148 -0.12 -15.20 7.98
CA VAL A 148 1.21 -14.84 7.48
C VAL A 148 1.90 -16.06 6.86
N THR A 149 1.90 -17.19 7.57
CA THR A 149 2.50 -18.44 7.09
C THR A 149 1.79 -18.97 5.84
N TYR A 150 0.46 -18.91 5.82
CA TYR A 150 -0.35 -19.36 4.68
C TYR A 150 -0.07 -18.54 3.42
N VAL A 151 -0.01 -17.21 3.54
CA VAL A 151 0.35 -16.31 2.43
C VAL A 151 1.78 -16.56 1.95
N ILE A 152 2.77 -16.65 2.85
CA ILE A 152 4.17 -16.91 2.48
C ILE A 152 4.31 -18.23 1.72
N ASN A 153 3.65 -19.30 2.18
CA ASN A 153 3.70 -20.60 1.51
C ASN A 153 3.07 -20.53 0.11
N GLY A 154 1.94 -19.85 -0.05
CA GLY A 154 1.33 -19.66 -1.37
C GLY A 154 2.20 -18.87 -2.35
N ILE A 155 2.86 -17.80 -1.90
CA ILE A 155 3.81 -17.07 -2.75
C ILE A 155 4.98 -17.97 -3.16
N LYS A 156 5.53 -18.76 -2.22
CA LYS A 156 6.61 -19.71 -2.54
C LYS A 156 6.17 -20.76 -3.56
N GLU A 157 4.99 -21.33 -3.41
CA GLU A 157 4.42 -22.29 -4.36
C GLU A 157 4.20 -21.65 -5.73
N ALA A 158 3.67 -20.42 -5.77
CA ALA A 158 3.45 -19.67 -7.00
C ALA A 158 4.76 -19.33 -7.73
N VAL A 159 5.85 -19.10 -7.01
CA VAL A 159 7.19 -18.95 -7.61
C VAL A 159 7.70 -20.29 -8.13
N GLN A 160 7.61 -21.35 -7.32
CA GLN A 160 8.08 -22.69 -7.69
C GLN A 160 7.37 -23.27 -8.93
N ASN A 161 6.08 -22.97 -9.10
CA ASN A 161 5.30 -23.41 -10.25
C ASN A 161 5.32 -22.44 -11.44
N GLY A 162 6.02 -21.30 -11.33
CA GLY A 162 6.20 -20.32 -12.39
C GLY A 162 5.05 -19.33 -12.58
N SER A 163 4.00 -19.37 -11.75
CA SER A 163 2.91 -18.39 -11.78
C SER A 163 3.37 -16.98 -11.40
N ILE A 164 4.40 -16.87 -10.55
CA ILE A 164 5.15 -15.63 -10.29
C ILE A 164 6.60 -15.89 -10.72
N SER A 165 7.17 -15.02 -11.56
CA SER A 165 8.60 -15.14 -11.88
C SER A 165 9.46 -14.73 -10.68
N GLU A 166 10.60 -15.37 -10.51
CA GLU A 166 11.57 -14.96 -9.48
C GLU A 166 12.07 -13.53 -9.72
N GLU A 167 12.19 -13.11 -10.99
CA GLU A 167 12.50 -11.74 -11.38
C GLU A 167 11.49 -10.72 -10.81
N ARG A 168 10.19 -11.03 -10.86
CA ARG A 168 9.15 -10.18 -10.28
C ARG A 168 9.35 -9.98 -8.78
N ILE A 169 9.77 -11.03 -8.05
CA ILE A 169 10.11 -10.93 -6.62
C ILE A 169 11.36 -10.08 -6.42
N ASN A 170 12.40 -10.30 -7.22
CA ASN A 170 13.67 -9.56 -7.13
C ASN A 170 13.48 -8.05 -7.35
N GLU A 171 12.61 -7.65 -8.27
CA GLU A 171 12.25 -6.24 -8.45
C GLU A 171 11.68 -5.61 -7.18
N SER A 172 10.74 -6.28 -6.51
CA SER A 172 10.16 -5.80 -5.24
C SER A 172 11.22 -5.69 -4.16
N VAL A 173 12.02 -6.75 -3.99
CA VAL A 173 13.08 -6.82 -2.98
C VAL A 173 14.09 -5.70 -3.21
N TYR A 174 14.48 -5.44 -4.46
CA TYR A 174 15.37 -4.33 -4.78
C TYR A 174 14.80 -2.98 -4.34
N ARG A 175 13.52 -2.68 -4.61
CA ARG A 175 12.89 -1.43 -4.17
C ARG A 175 12.85 -1.31 -2.65
N ILE A 176 12.53 -2.40 -1.96
CA ILE A 176 12.49 -2.44 -0.49
C ILE A 176 13.88 -2.21 0.10
N LEU A 177 14.91 -2.89 -0.40
CA LEU A 177 16.28 -2.74 0.07
C LEU A 177 16.83 -1.34 -0.22
N LYS A 178 16.56 -0.80 -1.41
CA LYS A 178 16.92 0.57 -1.76
C LYS A 178 16.27 1.59 -0.81
N LEU A 179 15.00 1.39 -0.45
CA LEU A 179 14.32 2.26 0.52
C LEU A 179 14.93 2.13 1.92
N LYS A 180 15.23 0.91 2.38
CA LYS A 180 15.92 0.69 3.66
C LYS A 180 17.28 1.37 3.70
N ASP A 181 18.06 1.25 2.63
CA ASP A 181 19.38 1.89 2.47
C ASP A 181 19.29 3.41 2.50
N GLN A 182 18.32 4.01 1.79
CA GLN A 182 18.06 5.47 1.80
C GLN A 182 17.86 6.02 3.22
N TYR A 183 17.26 5.24 4.11
CA TYR A 183 16.97 5.62 5.50
C TYR A 183 17.97 5.07 6.52
N ASN A 184 19.05 4.42 6.07
CA ASN A 184 20.04 3.75 6.91
C ASN A 184 19.42 2.76 7.91
N LEU A 185 18.37 2.05 7.51
CA LEU A 185 17.74 1.04 8.36
C LEU A 185 18.65 -0.18 8.49
N THR A 186 18.94 -0.57 9.73
CA THR A 186 19.73 -1.75 10.06
C THR A 186 18.84 -2.84 10.65
N ASP A 187 19.34 -4.09 10.63
CA ASP A 187 18.68 -5.21 11.32
C ASP A 187 19.15 -5.32 12.80
N GLU A 188 19.80 -4.26 13.32
CA GLU A 188 20.21 -4.23 14.72
C GLU A 188 18.98 -4.24 15.62
N LYS A 189 18.95 -5.19 16.55
CA LYS A 189 17.87 -5.27 17.53
C LYS A 189 18.03 -4.12 18.51
N ILE A 190 17.09 -3.20 18.48
CA ILE A 190 16.95 -2.18 19.52
C ILE A 190 16.46 -2.90 20.80
N GLU A 191 17.09 -2.62 21.93
CA GLU A 191 16.58 -3.07 23.23
C GLU A 191 15.17 -2.52 23.43
N SER A 192 14.30 -3.29 24.10
CA SER A 192 12.88 -2.96 24.22
C SER A 192 12.69 -1.52 24.69
N ILE A 193 11.90 -0.76 23.94
CA ILE A 193 11.47 0.59 24.34
C ILE A 193 10.53 0.45 25.53
N ASP A 194 10.73 1.23 26.60
CA ASP A 194 9.78 1.28 27.72
C ASP A 194 8.51 2.00 27.27
N VAL A 195 7.52 1.22 26.84
CA VAL A 195 6.22 1.72 26.40
C VAL A 195 5.53 2.53 27.50
N ASN A 196 5.76 2.21 28.78
CA ASN A 196 5.16 2.97 29.89
C ASN A 196 5.77 4.36 30.03
N GLU A 197 7.09 4.48 29.84
CA GLU A 197 7.76 5.78 29.82
C GLU A 197 7.26 6.64 28.65
N LEU A 198 7.12 6.03 27.47
CA LEU A 198 6.61 6.70 26.29
C LEU A 198 5.16 7.17 26.47
N ASN A 199 4.30 6.33 27.05
CA ASN A 199 2.92 6.70 27.38
C ASN A 199 2.86 7.89 28.35
N LYS A 200 3.71 7.91 29.38
CA LYS A 200 3.80 9.06 30.32
C LYS A 200 4.23 10.34 29.62
N LEU A 201 5.17 10.26 28.66
CA LEU A 201 5.58 11.43 27.88
C LEU A 201 4.42 11.97 27.04
N VAL A 202 3.63 11.10 26.42
CA VAL A 202 2.44 11.48 25.65
C VAL A 202 1.38 12.13 26.53
N GLU A 203 1.10 11.57 27.71
CA GLU A 203 0.17 12.16 28.68
C GLU A 203 0.58 13.57 29.13
N ASN A 204 1.87 13.89 29.14
CA ASN A 204 2.37 15.23 29.50
C ASN A 204 2.33 16.25 28.35
N LEU A 205 2.06 15.81 27.11
CA LEU A 205 1.94 16.69 25.93
C LEU A 205 0.51 17.23 25.73
N PHE A 206 -0.48 16.69 26.44
CA PHE A 206 -1.89 17.06 26.39
C PHE A 206 -2.43 17.40 27.78
#